data_AF-A0A935EVN1-F1
#
_entry.id   AF-A0A935EVN1-F1
#
_cell.length_a   1.000
_cell.length_b   1.000
_cell.length_c   1.000
_cell.angle_alpha   90.00
_cell.angle_beta   90.00
_cell.angle_gamma   90.00
#
_symmetry.space_group_name_H-M   'P 1'
#
loop_
_entity.id
_entity.type
_entity.pdbx_description
1 polymer ?
#
loop_
_entity_poly.entity_id
_entity_poly.type
_entity_poly.pdbx_seq_one_letter_code
_entity_poly.pdbx_strand_id
1 'polypeptide(L)'
;MPNPASNLPDENEWTFKRKDGTGFPALLSMTALRDSAGEITGFLGIASDITERRRIDDERAEVLIREQRARKVAEETNKVRTISLP
;
A
#
# COMPACT_ATOMS: atom_id res chain seq x y z
N MET A 1 -6.01 -16.18 -7.93
CA MET A 1 -5.97 -17.57 -7.41
C MET A 1 -4.55 -17.84 -6.98
N PRO A 2 -4.32 -18.37 -5.77
CA PRO A 2 -2.98 -18.70 -5.30
C PRO A 2 -2.32 -19.74 -6.23
N ASN A 3 -1.03 -19.61 -6.50
CA ASN A 3 -0.26 -20.56 -7.29
C ASN A 3 -0.15 -21.89 -6.53
N PRO A 4 -0.83 -22.96 -7.00
CA PRO A 4 -0.86 -24.22 -6.31
C PRO A 4 0.47 -24.98 -6.39
N ALA A 5 1.48 -24.47 -7.09
CA ALA A 5 2.83 -25.04 -7.10
C ALA A 5 3.77 -24.37 -6.07
N SER A 6 3.37 -23.23 -5.50
CA SER A 6 4.17 -22.48 -4.53
C SER A 6 3.83 -22.87 -3.10
N ASN A 7 4.85 -22.97 -2.24
CA ASN A 7 4.68 -23.05 -0.78
C ASN A 7 4.77 -21.66 -0.11
N LEU A 8 5.02 -20.59 -0.89
CA LEU A 8 4.95 -19.22 -0.40
C LEU A 8 3.50 -18.73 -0.48
N PRO A 9 3.06 -17.90 0.49
CA PRO A 9 1.76 -17.24 0.39
C PRO A 9 1.72 -16.32 -0.84
N ASP A 10 0.61 -16.40 -1.58
CA ASP A 10 0.31 -15.44 -2.63
C ASP A 10 -0.40 -14.24 -2.00
N GLU A 11 0.30 -13.09 -1.97
CA GLU A 11 -0.17 -11.87 -1.33
C GLU A 11 -0.54 -10.81 -2.36
N ASN A 12 -1.77 -10.30 -2.29
CA ASN A 12 -2.26 -9.24 -3.17
C ASN A 12 -3.24 -8.31 -2.46
N GLU A 13 -3.27 -7.05 -2.88
CA GLU A 13 -4.29 -6.10 -2.42
C GLU A 13 -5.56 -6.24 -3.26
N TRP A 14 -6.70 -6.18 -2.56
CA TRP A 14 -8.03 -6.29 -3.14
C TRP A 14 -8.98 -5.29 -2.51
N THR A 15 -10.05 -4.95 -3.21
CA THR A 15 -11.18 -4.22 -2.62
C THR A 15 -12.23 -5.22 -2.16
N PHE A 16 -12.30 -5.45 -0.85
CA PHE A 16 -13.31 -6.29 -0.22
C PHE A 16 -14.57 -5.49 0.06
N LYS A 17 -15.70 -6.18 0.18
CA LYS A 17 -16.99 -5.57 0.57
C LYS A 17 -17.37 -5.97 1.98
N ARG A 18 -17.70 -4.98 2.81
CA ARG A 18 -18.32 -5.20 4.12
C ARG A 18 -19.77 -5.64 3.95
N LYS A 19 -20.38 -6.12 5.04
CA LYS A 19 -21.80 -6.54 5.06
C LYS A 19 -22.75 -5.42 4.65
N ASP A 20 -22.42 -4.17 4.98
CA ASP A 20 -23.20 -2.98 4.60
C ASP A 20 -23.00 -2.56 3.13
N GLY A 21 -22.17 -3.27 2.37
CA GLY A 21 -21.86 -3.00 0.97
C GLY A 21 -20.69 -2.04 0.73
N THR A 22 -20.13 -1.43 1.78
CA THR A 22 -18.98 -0.52 1.64
C THR A 22 -17.72 -1.27 1.24
N GLY A 23 -16.90 -0.64 0.39
CA GLY A 23 -15.61 -1.18 -0.03
C GLY A 23 -14.51 -0.89 0.99
N PHE A 24 -13.54 -1.79 1.10
CA PHE A 24 -12.28 -1.52 1.80
C PHE A 24 -11.09 -2.21 1.16
N PRO A 25 -9.91 -1.57 1.21
CA PRO A 25 -8.69 -2.22 0.77
C PRO A 25 -8.30 -3.29 1.80
N ALA A 26 -8.07 -4.50 1.30
CA ALA A 26 -7.61 -5.64 2.09
C ALA A 26 -6.35 -6.24 1.44
N LEU A 27 -5.35 -6.53 2.26
CA LEU A 27 -4.25 -7.39 1.85
C LEU A 27 -4.66 -8.84 2.09
N LEU A 28 -4.83 -9.60 1.02
CA LEU A 28 -5.18 -11.01 1.06
C LEU A 28 -3.92 -11.85 0.83
N SER A 29 -3.58 -12.68 1.82
CA SER A 29 -2.55 -13.71 1.75
C SER A 29 -3.22 -15.07 1.66
N MET A 30 -2.88 -15.88 0.64
CA MET A 30 -3.47 -17.21 0.44
C MET A 30 -2.40 -18.30 0.33
N THR A 31 -2.62 -19.42 1.00
CA THR A 31 -1.73 -20.59 0.98
C THR A 31 -2.53 -21.87 0.73
N ALA A 32 -2.02 -22.75 -0.14
CA ALA A 32 -2.60 -24.07 -0.34
C ALA A 32 -2.31 -24.98 0.85
N LEU A 33 -3.34 -25.66 1.36
CA LEU A 33 -3.22 -26.68 2.39
C LEU A 33 -3.05 -28.04 1.72
N ARG A 34 -2.09 -28.83 2.23
CA ARG A 34 -1.76 -30.15 1.68
C ARG A 34 -1.86 -31.24 2.73
N ASP A 35 -2.26 -32.43 2.32
CA ASP A 35 -2.17 -33.62 3.16
C ASP A 35 -0.74 -34.19 3.18
N SER A 36 -0.57 -35.34 3.85
CA SER A 36 0.71 -36.04 3.93
C SER A 36 1.21 -36.61 2.59
N ALA A 37 0.33 -36.78 1.60
CA ALA A 37 0.68 -37.20 0.25
C ALA A 37 1.05 -36.00 -0.66
N GLY A 38 0.85 -34.76 -0.19
CA GLY A 38 1.13 -33.53 -0.93
C GLY A 38 -0.07 -33.00 -1.73
N GLU A 39 -1.22 -33.67 -1.65
CA GLU A 39 -2.43 -33.32 -2.37
C GLU A 39 -3.12 -32.12 -1.73
N ILE A 40 -3.66 -31.21 -2.57
CA ILE A 40 -4.32 -30.01 -2.08
C ILE A 40 -5.67 -30.39 -1.48
N THR A 41 -5.83 -30.12 -0.19
CA THR A 41 -7.07 -30.35 0.57
C THR A 41 -7.90 -29.09 0.76
N GLY A 42 -7.32 -27.92 0.52
CA GLY A 42 -8.00 -26.64 0.62
C GLY A 42 -7.05 -25.44 0.55
N PHE A 43 -7.55 -24.30 0.99
CA PHE A 43 -6.77 -23.04 1.04
C PHE A 43 -7.02 -22.34 2.37
N LEU A 44 -5.96 -21.78 2.94
CA LEU A 44 -6.04 -20.83 4.04
C LEU A 44 -5.89 -19.42 3.45
N GLY A 45 -6.88 -18.56 3.70
CA GLY A 45 -6.86 -17.15 3.34
C GLY A 45 -6.84 -16.27 4.57
N ILE A 46 -5.90 -15.32 4.64
CA ILE A 46 -5.83 -14.29 5.67
C ILE A 46 -6.05 -12.94 4.97
N ALA A 47 -7.14 -12.26 5.31
CA ALA A 47 -7.46 -10.92 4.81
C ALA A 47 -7.25 -9.90 5.92
N SER A 48 -6.32 -8.96 5.71
CA SER A 48 -6.06 -7.85 6.62
C SER A 48 -6.65 -6.57 6.05
N ASP A 49 -7.54 -5.89 6.78
CA ASP A 49 -7.99 -4.55 6.42
C ASP A 49 -6.80 -3.57 6.52
N ILE A 50 -6.44 -2.93 5.39
CA ILE A 50 -5.31 -2.01 5.31
C ILE A 50 -5.75 -0.55 5.19
N THR A 51 -7.01 -0.22 5.50
CA THR A 51 -7.56 1.14 5.43
C THR A 51 -6.70 2.14 6.22
N GLU A 52 -6.39 1.80 7.48
CA GLU A 52 -5.64 2.69 8.36
C GLU A 52 -4.18 2.86 7.92
N ARG A 53 -3.56 1.79 7.44
CA ARG A 53 -2.21 1.84 6.87
C ARG A 53 -2.16 2.81 5.69
N ARG A 54 -3.11 2.69 4.75
CA ARG A 54 -3.18 3.60 3.59
C ARG A 54 -3.41 5.04 4.00
N ARG A 55 -4.29 5.30 4.97
CA ARG A 55 -4.53 6.65 5.51
C ARG A 55 -3.23 7.29 6.00
N ILE A 56 -2.44 6.55 6.78
CA ILE A 56 -1.16 7.04 7.31
C ILE A 56 -0.15 7.28 6.19
N ASP A 57 -0.06 6.38 5.21
CA ASP A 57 0.86 6.53 4.08
C ASP A 57 0.50 7.72 3.19
N ASP A 58 -0.79 7.95 2.95
CA ASP A 58 -1.30 9.10 2.19
C ASP A 58 -1.03 10.42 2.93
N GLU A 59 -1.28 10.47 4.24
CA GLU A 59 -0.98 11.65 5.08
C GLU A 59 0.51 12.01 5.06
N ARG A 60 1.38 11.00 5.15
CA ARG A 60 2.83 11.19 5.06
C ARG A 60 3.24 11.72 3.69
N ALA A 61 2.68 11.17 2.62
CA ALA A 61 2.96 11.61 1.27
C ALA A 61 2.55 13.09 1.07
N GLU A 62 1.40 13.50 1.60
CA GLU A 62 0.97 14.89 1.55
C GLU A 62 1.92 15.85 2.27
N VAL A 63 2.37 15.49 3.48
CA VAL A 63 3.31 16.32 4.24
C VAL A 63 4.61 16.50 3.47
N LEU A 64 5.18 15.41 2.93
CA LEU A 64 6.40 15.47 2.13
C LEU A 64 6.25 16.34 0.88
N ILE A 65 5.12 16.24 0.18
CA ILE A 65 4.83 17.07 -0.99
C ILE A 65 4.77 18.56 -0.60
N ARG A 66 4.15 18.90 0.54
CA ARG A 66 4.08 20.27 1.04
C ARG A 66 5.46 20.82 1.39
N GLU A 67 6.29 20.05 2.09
CA GLU A 67 7.66 20.44 2.43
C GLU A 67 8.52 20.67 1.18
N GLN A 68 8.47 19.76 0.20
CA GLN A 68 9.21 19.89 -1.05
C GLN A 68 8.80 21.14 -1.84
N ARG A 69 7.51 21.46 -1.88
CA ARG A 69 7.00 22.68 -2.52
C ARG A 69 7.50 23.93 -1.83
N ALA A 70 7.42 23.98 -0.49
CA ALA A 70 7.91 25.11 0.29
C ALA A 70 9.42 25.34 0.08
N ARG A 71 10.21 24.25 0.07
CA ARG A 71 11.65 24.32 -0.19
C ARG A 71 11.97 24.86 -1.58
N LYS A 72 11.28 24.39 -2.63
CA LYS A 72 11.49 24.89 -4.00
C LYS A 72 11.19 26.38 -4.13
N VAL A 73 10.09 26.85 -3.55
CA VAL A 73 9.72 28.28 -3.56
C VAL A 73 10.79 29.14 -2.87
N ALA A 74 11.30 28.67 -1.74
CA ALA A 74 12.38 29.36 -1.02
C ALA A 74 13.68 29.43 -1.84
N GLU A 75 14.07 28.32 -2.48
CA GLU A 75 15.26 28.27 -3.34
C GLU A 75 15.15 29.20 -4.56
N GLU A 76 13.97 29.25 -5.21
CA GLU A 76 13.71 30.16 -6.34
C GLU A 76 13.76 31.63 -5.93
N THR A 77 13.12 31.97 -4.80
CA THR A 77 13.11 33.33 -4.27
C THR A 77 14.53 33.81 -3.94
N ASN A 78 15.38 32.93 -3.40
CA ASN A 78 16.75 33.27 -3.02
C ASN A 78 17.64 33.54 -4.25
N LYS A 79 17.42 32.81 -5.37
CA LYS A 79 18.13 33.04 -6.64
C LYS A 79 17.79 34.40 -7.25
N VAL A 80 16.50 34.78 -7.29
CA VAL A 80 16.07 36.08 -7.83
C VAL A 80 16.63 37.24 -7.01
N ARG A 81 16.71 37.09 -5.68
CA ARG A 81 17.22 38.14 -4.79
C ARG A 81 18.73 38.38 -4.92
N THR A 82 19.50 37.39 -5.38
CA THR A 82 20.98 37.47 -5.48
C THR A 82 21.47 38.21 -6.72
N ILE A 83 20.66 38.33 -7.79
CA ILE A 83 21.05 39.01 -9.05
C ILE A 83 20.65 40.51 -9.05
N SER A 84 20.08 41.01 -7.95
CA SER A 84 19.53 42.36 -7.84
C SER A 84 20.05 43.07 -6.58
N LEU A 85 21.36 43.00 -6.34
CA LEU A 85 22.07 43.85 -5.38
C LEU A 85 23.05 44.75 -6.18
N PRO A 86 23.05 46.08 -5.92
CA PRO A 86 23.89 47.05 -6.63
C PRO A 86 25.39 46.88 -6.38
#